data_AF-A0AAQ2G6K1-F1
#
_entry.id   AF-A0AAQ2G6K1-F1
#
_cell.length_a   1.000
_cell.length_b   1.000
_cell.length_c   1.000
_cell.angle_alpha   90.00
_cell.angle_beta   90.00
_cell.angle_gamma   90.00
#
_symmetry.space_group_name_H-M   'P 1'
#
loop_
_entity.id
_entity.type
_entity.pdbx_description
1 polymer ?
#
loop_
_entity_poly.entity_id
_entity_poly.type
_entity_poly.pdbx_seq_one_letter_code
_entity_poly.pdbx_strand_id
1 'polypeptide(L)' 'QHTIIDEQFGRRGYARALVTMVLDRLRAEGDRIVPECSYVEDYLRRYPEYQDMVFHG' A
#
# COMPACT_ATOMS: atom_id res chain seq x y z
N GLN A 1 -12.69 4.39 1.42
CA GLN A 1 -12.80 3.79 2.77
C GLN A 1 -11.38 3.66 3.31
N HIS A 2 -11.06 4.32 4.43
CA HIS A 2 -9.71 4.38 4.99
C HIS A 2 -9.63 3.46 6.20
N THR A 3 -8.77 2.44 6.16
CA THR A 3 -8.54 1.55 7.30
C THR A 3 -7.48 2.18 8.20
N ILE A 4 -7.89 2.71 9.35
CA ILE A 4 -7.00 3.24 10.37
C ILE A 4 -6.49 2.05 11.21
N ILE A 5 -5.18 1.86 11.24
CA ILE A 5 -4.53 0.93 12.15
C ILE A 5 -4.07 1.78 13.34
N ASP A 6 -4.62 1.49 14.52
CA ASP A 6 -4.28 2.18 15.75
C ASP A 6 -2.76 2.13 16.01
N GLU A 7 -2.14 3.28 16.30
CA GLU A 7 -0.67 3.46 16.34
C GLU A 7 0.03 2.48 17.30
N GLN A 8 -0.68 2.04 18.33
CA GLN A 8 -0.25 1.01 19.29
C GLN A 8 0.09 -0.35 18.64
N PHE A 9 -0.39 -0.62 17.43
CA PHE A 9 -0.03 -1.80 16.61
C PHE A 9 0.96 -1.49 15.48
N GLY A 10 1.23 -0.20 15.19
CA GLY A 10 2.10 0.24 14.10
C GLY A 10 3.53 -0.30 14.19
N ARG A 11 4.02 -0.56 15.42
CA ARG A 11 5.37 -1.07 15.69
C ARG A 11 5.55 -2.58 15.44
N ARG A 12 4.48 -3.30 15.09
CA ARG A 12 4.49 -4.74 14.85
C ARG A 12 4.45 -5.13 13.37
N GLY A 13 4.43 -4.14 12.46
CA GLY A 13 4.49 -4.38 11.01
C GLY A 13 3.18 -4.82 10.36
N TYR A 14 2.05 -4.79 11.07
CA TYR A 14 0.74 -5.18 10.51
C TYR A 14 0.32 -4.28 9.34
N ALA A 15 0.56 -2.97 9.45
CA ALA A 15 0.26 -2.03 8.37
C ALA A 15 1.03 -2.36 7.09
N ARG A 16 2.31 -2.74 7.22
CA ARG A 16 3.11 -3.21 6.10
C ARG A 16 2.50 -4.48 5.51
N ALA A 17 2.25 -5.51 6.34
CA ALA A 17 1.73 -6.79 5.87
C ALA A 17 0.39 -6.65 5.13
N LEU A 18 -0.54 -5.85 5.67
CA LEU A 18 -1.84 -5.60 5.02
C LEU A 18 -1.67 -4.90 3.67
N VAL A 19 -0.85 -3.85 3.59
CA VAL A 19 -0.60 -3.14 2.33
C VAL A 19 0.08 -4.07 1.32
N THR A 20 1.09 -4.84 1.74
CA THR A 20 1.75 -5.84 0.86
C THR A 20 0.73 -6.81 0.27
N MET A 21 -0.11 -7.43 1.11
CA MET A 21 -1.09 -8.42 0.64
C MET A 21 -2.11 -7.84 -0.34
N VAL A 22 -2.58 -6.61 -0.09
CA VAL A 22 -3.53 -5.94 -0.98
C VAL A 22 -2.86 -5.59 -2.32
N LEU A 23 -1.65 -5.03 -2.29
CA LEU A 23 -0.94 -4.68 -3.52
C LEU A 23 -0.57 -5.90 -4.35
N ASP A 24 -0.10 -6.99 -3.72
CA ASP A 24 0.22 -8.24 -4.43
C ASP A 24 -1.02 -8.81 -5.13
N ARG A 25 -2.18 -8.78 -4.47
CA ARG A 25 -3.44 -9.21 -5.06
C ARG A 25 -3.80 -8.37 -6.28
N LEU A 26 -3.82 -7.05 -6.14
CA LEU A 26 -4.17 -6.14 -7.24
C LEU A 26 -3.19 -6.26 -8.40
N ARG A 27 -1.91 -6.48 -8.12
CA ARG A 27 -0.88 -6.73 -9.14
C ARG A 27 -1.17 -8.00 -9.93
N ALA A 28 -1.56 -9.07 -9.25
CA ALA A 28 -1.92 -10.33 -9.89
C ALA A 28 -3.19 -10.22 -10.74
N GLU A 29 -4.09 -9.31 -10.38
CA GLU A 29 -5.30 -8.98 -11.15
C GLU A 29 -5.02 -8.02 -12.34
N GLY A 30 -3.81 -7.42 -12.39
CA GLY A 30 -3.40 -6.47 -13.43
C GLY A 30 -3.94 -5.06 -13.21
N ASP A 31 -4.43 -4.77 -12.01
CA ASP A 31 -5.05 -3.49 -11.66
C ASP A 31 -4.01 -2.40 -11.39
N ARG A 32 -4.44 -1.15 -11.56
CA ARG A 32 -3.70 0.05 -11.18
C ARG A 32 -4.37 0.75 -10.01
N ILE A 33 -3.57 1.45 -9.22
CA ILE A 33 -4.03 2.13 -8.01
C ILE A 33 -3.77 3.63 -8.04
N VAL A 34 -4.57 4.39 -7.30
CA VAL A 34 -4.31 5.78 -6.94
C VAL A 34 -4.14 5.83 -5.43
N PRO A 35 -2.93 6.10 -4.91
CA PRO A 35 -2.70 6.16 -3.47
C PRO A 35 -3.24 7.48 -2.90
N GLU A 36 -4.27 7.41 -2.07
CA GLU A 36 -4.83 8.59 -1.38
C GLU A 36 -4.29 8.78 0.05
N CYS A 37 -3.61 7.76 0.58
CA CYS A 37 -3.13 7.73 1.96
C CYS A 37 -1.62 7.94 2.00
N SER A 38 -1.16 8.90 2.80
CA SER A 38 0.28 9.19 2.98
C SER A 38 1.09 7.97 3.41
N TYR A 39 0.52 7.06 4.20
CA TYR A 39 1.20 5.80 4.55
C TYR A 39 1.47 4.93 3.33
N VAL A 40 0.52 4.84 2.39
CA VAL A 40 0.69 4.05 1.16
C VAL A 40 1.68 4.73 0.23
N GLU A 41 1.66 6.06 0.14
CA GLU A 41 2.70 6.80 -0.60
C GLU A 41 4.11 6.55 -0.03
N ASP A 42 4.26 6.62 1.29
CA ASP A 42 5.51 6.28 1.98
C ASP A 42 5.94 4.84 1.73
N TYR A 43 4.98 3.90 1.76
CA TYR A 43 5.21 2.50 1.47
C TYR A 43 5.73 2.32 0.03
N LEU A 44 5.07 2.93 -0.96
CA LEU A 44 5.46 2.85 -2.38
C LEU A 44 6.84 3.49 -2.66
N ARG A 45 7.27 4.45 -1.85
CA ARG A 45 8.65 4.98 -1.92
C ARG A 45 9.68 4.00 -1.36
N ARG A 46 9.32 3.16 -0.38
CA ARG A 46 10.20 2.13 0.20
C ARG A 46 10.23 0.84 -0.63
N TYR A 47 9.16 0.55 -1.37
CA TYR A 47 8.99 -0.65 -2.19
C TYR A 47 8.72 -0.24 -3.65
N PRO A 48 9.77 0.15 -4.40
CA PRO A 48 9.63 0.67 -5.76
C PRO A 48 9.08 -0.38 -6.74
N GLU A 49 9.11 -1.68 -6.39
CA GLU A 49 8.53 -2.75 -7.19
C GLU A 49 7.02 -2.61 -7.44
N TYR A 50 6.31 -1.81 -6.64
CA TYR A 50 4.89 -1.53 -6.82
C TYR A 50 4.60 -0.20 -7.53
N GLN A 51 5.63 0.60 -7.86
CA GLN A 51 5.42 1.91 -8.49
C GLN A 51 4.82 1.84 -9.89
N ASP A 52 5.07 0.74 -10.60
CA ASP A 52 4.48 0.47 -11.92
C ASP A 52 2.95 0.29 -11.88
N MET A 53 2.38 0.02 -10.71
CA MET A 53 0.95 -0.07 -10.50
C MET A 53 0.29 1.29 -10.26
N VAL A 54 1.06 2.35 -10.00
CA VAL A 54 0.52 3.68 -9.69
C VAL A 54 0.05 4.36 -10.97
N PHE A 55 -1.21 4.79 -10.99
CA PHE A 55 -1.74 5.58 -12.07
C PHE A 55 -1.23 7.03 -11.97
N HIS A 56 -0.66 7.56 -13.05
CA HIS A 56 -0.08 8.91 -13.13
C HIS A 56 -0.92 9.91 -13.94
N GLY A 57 -2.17 9.57 -14.26
CA GLY A 57 -3.06 10.37 -15.11
C GLY A 57 -4.04 11.24 -14.36
#